data_AF-A0A7Y1XJY2-F1
#
_entry.id   AF-A0A7Y1XJY2-F1
#
_cell.length_a   1.000
_cell.length_b   1.000
_cell.length_c   1.000
_cell.angle_alpha   90.00
_cell.angle_beta   90.00
_cell.angle_gamma   90.00
#
_symmetry.space_group_name_H-M   'P 1'
#
loop_
_entity.id
_entity.type
_entity.pdbx_description
1 polymer ?
#
loop_
_entity_poly.entity_id
_entity_poly.type
_entity_poly.pdbx_seq_one_letter_code
_entity_poly.pdbx_strand_id
1 'polypeptide(L)'
;MNETNDAFDKKAKAMFDESVDGLDAATLSKLNRSRHQALAQLQRRRQTWSRWMPATGVAAAVLVAVILLQSPMAVNEIPGLTTPTDMEILLGEDSIEMLEELEFYSWIDSADLDNDVG
;
A
#
# COMPACT_ATOMS: atom_id res chain seq x y z
N MET A 1 -45.94 -47.36 -31.11
CA MET A 1 -44.56 -47.61 -30.64
C MET A 1 -43.77 -46.33 -30.37
N ASN A 2 -44.14 -45.16 -30.88
CA ASN A 2 -43.35 -43.93 -30.73
C ASN A 2 -43.55 -43.18 -29.40
N GLU A 3 -44.70 -43.31 -28.75
CA GLU A 3 -44.99 -42.63 -27.47
C GLU A 3 -44.11 -43.12 -26.31
N THR A 4 -43.71 -44.39 -26.32
CA THR A 4 -42.89 -44.98 -25.25
C THR A 4 -41.44 -44.48 -25.29
N ASN A 5 -40.91 -44.18 -26.49
CA ASN A 5 -39.58 -43.62 -26.65
C ASN A 5 -39.53 -42.17 -26.16
N ASP A 6 -40.56 -41.38 -26.49
CA ASP A 6 -40.64 -39.97 -26.09
C ASP A 6 -40.76 -39.81 -24.56
N ALA A 7 -41.45 -40.73 -23.89
CA ALA A 7 -41.54 -40.80 -22.44
C ALA A 7 -40.21 -41.20 -21.78
N PHE A 8 -39.44 -42.09 -22.41
CA PHE A 8 -38.13 -42.50 -21.94
C PHE A 8 -37.11 -41.36 -22.08
N ASP A 9 -37.10 -40.68 -23.22
CA ASP A 9 -36.22 -39.54 -23.48
C ASP A 9 -36.48 -38.37 -22.52
N LYS A 10 -37.75 -38.07 -22.24
CA LYS A 10 -38.11 -37.05 -21.23
C LYS A 10 -37.60 -37.41 -19.84
N LYS A 11 -37.68 -38.69 -19.46
CA LYS A 11 -37.24 -39.15 -18.14
C LYS A 11 -35.71 -39.13 -18.02
N ALA A 12 -35.00 -39.53 -19.07
CA ALA A 12 -33.55 -39.44 -19.13
C ALA A 12 -33.07 -37.98 -19.08
N LYS A 13 -33.73 -37.08 -19.80
CA LYS A 13 -33.45 -35.64 -19.77
C LYS A 13 -33.68 -35.03 -18.38
N ALA A 14 -34.78 -35.38 -17.72
CA ALA A 14 -35.08 -34.89 -16.38
C ALA A 14 -34.01 -35.32 -15.35
N MET A 15 -33.57 -36.59 -15.39
CA MET A 15 -32.50 -37.07 -14.50
C MET A 15 -31.14 -36.42 -14.79
N PHE A 16 -30.87 -36.11 -16.08
CA PHE A 16 -29.65 -35.42 -16.48
C PHE A 16 -29.65 -33.95 -16.00
N ASP A 17 -30.74 -33.22 -16.24
CA ASP A 17 -30.85 -31.82 -15.83
C ASP A 17 -30.74 -31.70 -14.28
N GLU A 18 -31.34 -32.61 -13.52
CA GLU A 18 -31.21 -32.66 -12.05
C GLU A 18 -29.77 -32.98 -11.59
N SER A 19 -29.05 -33.84 -12.32
CA SER A 19 -27.65 -34.16 -12.02
C SER A 19 -26.71 -32.99 -12.34
N VAL A 20 -26.98 -32.23 -13.41
CA VAL A 20 -26.21 -31.04 -13.81
C VAL A 20 -26.39 -29.91 -12.80
N ASP A 21 -27.63 -29.63 -12.40
CA ASP A 21 -27.94 -28.61 -11.40
C ASP A 21 -27.27 -28.92 -10.04
N GLY A 22 -27.28 -30.19 -9.63
CA GLY A 22 -26.59 -30.63 -8.41
C GLY A 22 -25.06 -30.44 -8.47
N LEU A 23 -24.45 -30.69 -9.63
CA LEU A 23 -23.01 -30.56 -9.83
C LEU A 23 -22.56 -29.09 -9.81
N ASP A 24 -23.35 -28.20 -10.41
CA ASP A 24 -23.09 -26.76 -10.43
C ASP A 24 -23.24 -26.17 -9.02
N ALA A 25 -24.30 -26.56 -8.29
CA ALA A 25 -24.49 -26.14 -6.90
C ALA A 25 -23.32 -26.57 -5.99
N ALA A 26 -22.81 -27.80 -6.13
CA ALA A 26 -21.66 -28.28 -5.37
C ALA A 26 -20.37 -27.50 -5.71
N THR A 27 -20.18 -27.17 -6.98
CA THR A 27 -19.01 -26.42 -7.47
C THR A 27 -19.05 -24.97 -7.00
N LEU A 28 -20.20 -24.31 -7.10
CA LEU A 28 -20.44 -22.96 -6.58
C LEU A 28 -20.27 -22.90 -5.07
N SER A 29 -20.77 -23.90 -4.33
CA SER A 29 -20.59 -24.00 -2.88
C SER A 29 -19.12 -24.13 -2.47
N LYS A 30 -18.32 -24.91 -3.23
CA LYS A 30 -16.88 -25.06 -2.98
C LYS A 30 -16.12 -23.76 -3.22
N LEU A 31 -16.44 -23.03 -4.29
CA LEU A 31 -15.84 -21.73 -4.58
C LEU A 31 -16.21 -20.67 -3.53
N ASN A 32 -17.48 -20.66 -3.09
CA ASN A 32 -17.91 -19.72 -2.08
C ASN A 32 -17.23 -20.01 -0.73
N ARG A 33 -17.09 -21.30 -0.36
CA ARG A 33 -16.34 -21.71 0.84
C ARG A 33 -14.88 -21.30 0.79
N SER A 34 -14.19 -21.49 -0.33
CA SER A 34 -12.77 -21.11 -0.45
C SER A 34 -12.58 -19.59 -0.35
N ARG A 35 -13.48 -18.81 -0.98
CA ARG A 35 -13.48 -17.34 -0.85
C ARG A 35 -13.69 -16.90 0.59
N HIS A 36 -14.68 -17.46 1.28
CA HIS A 36 -14.93 -17.14 2.69
C HIS A 36 -13.77 -17.55 3.60
N GLN A 37 -13.10 -18.68 3.33
CA GLN A 37 -11.92 -19.10 4.09
C GLN A 37 -10.73 -18.14 3.91
N ALA A 38 -10.45 -17.70 2.67
CA ALA A 38 -9.39 -16.72 2.41
C ALA A 38 -9.67 -15.37 3.10
N LEU A 39 -10.91 -14.88 3.02
CA LEU A 39 -11.32 -13.65 3.69
C LEU A 39 -11.27 -13.77 5.21
N ALA A 40 -11.68 -14.91 5.80
CA ALA A 40 -11.64 -15.13 7.24
C ALA A 40 -10.20 -15.15 7.80
N GLN A 41 -9.22 -15.58 7.00
CA GLN A 41 -7.79 -15.53 7.37
C GLN A 41 -7.25 -14.09 7.32
N LEU A 42 -7.58 -13.31 6.27
CA LEU A 42 -7.21 -11.89 6.21
C LEU A 42 -7.87 -11.06 7.31
N GLN A 43 -9.15 -11.29 7.59
CA GLN A 43 -9.92 -10.52 8.57
C GLN A 43 -9.39 -10.75 9.99
N ARG A 44 -8.98 -11.98 10.34
CA ARG A 44 -8.32 -12.25 11.63
C ARG A 44 -7.01 -11.47 11.78
N ARG A 45 -6.16 -11.46 10.74
CA ARG A 45 -4.88 -10.73 10.75
C ARG A 45 -5.08 -9.21 10.84
N ARG A 46 -6.08 -8.68 10.13
CA ARG A 46 -6.44 -7.25 10.18
C ARG A 46 -7.00 -6.85 11.55
N GLN A 47 -7.79 -7.72 12.19
CA GLN A 47 -8.41 -7.43 13.49
C GLN A 47 -7.41 -7.47 14.64
N THR A 48 -6.41 -8.37 14.61
CA THR A 48 -5.30 -8.30 15.57
C THR A 48 -4.48 -7.04 15.33
N TRP A 49 -4.09 -6.71 14.10
CA TRP A 49 -3.25 -5.52 13.84
C TRP A 49 -3.97 -4.20 14.12
N SER A 50 -5.26 -4.10 13.78
CA SER A 50 -6.12 -2.95 14.09
C SER A 50 -6.27 -2.69 15.60
N ARG A 51 -6.13 -3.73 16.44
CA ARG A 51 -6.20 -3.59 17.91
C ARG A 51 -4.96 -2.94 18.52
N TRP A 52 -3.83 -2.96 17.81
CA TRP A 52 -2.58 -2.29 18.21
C TRP A 52 -2.34 -0.96 17.48
N MET A 53 -3.11 -0.70 16.42
CA MET A 53 -3.02 0.51 15.60
C MET A 53 -3.30 1.84 16.34
N PRO A 54 -4.17 1.93 17.38
CA PRO A 54 -4.34 3.21 18.08
C PRO A 54 -3.16 3.58 18.99
N ALA A 55 -2.26 2.65 19.32
CA ALA A 55 -1.15 2.93 20.24
C ALA A 55 0.08 3.55 19.55
N THR A 56 0.31 3.28 18.26
CA THR A 56 1.50 3.79 17.54
C THR A 56 1.37 5.27 17.17
N GLY A 57 0.18 5.75 16.81
CA GLY A 57 -0.03 7.16 16.45
C GLY A 57 0.11 8.12 17.64
N VAL A 58 -0.33 7.70 18.83
CA VAL A 58 -0.28 8.54 20.04
C VAL A 58 1.17 8.73 20.50
N ALA A 59 2.01 7.69 20.44
CA ALA A 59 3.42 7.79 20.84
C ALA A 59 4.20 8.78 19.95
N ALA A 60 3.97 8.76 18.63
CA ALA A 60 4.60 9.70 17.71
C ALA A 60 4.14 11.15 17.96
N ALA A 61 2.84 11.38 18.17
CA ALA A 61 2.31 12.71 18.46
C ALA A 61 2.84 13.28 19.79
N VAL A 62 2.96 12.42 20.83
CA VAL A 62 3.53 12.83 22.12
C VAL A 62 5.02 13.14 22.00
N LEU A 63 5.79 12.33 21.26
CA LEU A 63 7.20 12.63 21.00
C LEU A 63 7.40 13.96 20.27
N VAL A 64 6.61 14.21 19.22
CA VAL A 64 6.65 15.49 18.49
C VAL A 64 6.26 16.66 19.41
N ALA A 65 5.21 16.50 20.22
CA ALA A 65 4.81 17.53 21.19
C ALA A 65 5.89 17.81 22.24
N VAL A 66 6.57 16.79 22.75
CA VAL A 66 7.69 16.96 23.69
C VAL A 66 8.87 17.65 23.03
N ILE A 67 9.22 17.29 21.79
CA ILE A 67 10.26 17.96 21.01
C ILE A 67 9.90 19.45 20.80
N LEU A 68 8.66 19.76 20.44
CA LEU A 68 8.22 21.15 20.25
C LEU A 68 8.17 21.97 21.55
N LEU A 69 7.82 21.36 22.69
CA LEU A 69 7.81 22.04 23.99
C LEU A 69 9.21 22.22 24.58
N GLN A 70 10.11 21.28 24.35
CA GLN A 70 11.47 21.29 24.92
C GLN A 70 12.49 21.94 24.00
N SER A 71 12.22 22.03 22.70
CA SER A 71 13.02 22.87 21.83
C SER A 71 12.72 24.32 22.21
N PRO A 72 13.67 25.08 22.80
CA PRO A 72 13.63 26.50 22.54
C PRO A 72 13.56 26.62 21.01
N MET A 73 12.65 27.42 20.48
CA MET A 73 12.76 27.89 19.10
C MET A 73 14.00 28.78 19.03
N ALA A 74 15.18 28.21 19.28
CA ALA A 74 16.40 28.66 18.67
C ALA A 74 16.16 28.36 17.20
N VAL A 75 15.57 29.33 16.52
CA VAL A 75 15.85 29.53 15.12
C VAL A 75 17.37 29.53 15.10
N ASN A 76 17.97 28.39 14.76
CA ASN A 76 19.36 28.39 14.37
C ASN A 76 19.32 29.31 13.16
N GLU A 77 19.68 30.58 13.38
CA GLU A 77 19.97 31.49 12.31
C GLU A 77 21.06 30.77 11.53
N ILE A 78 20.66 30.08 10.46
CA ILE A 78 21.59 29.63 9.45
C ILE A 78 22.25 30.95 9.02
N PRO A 79 23.56 31.14 9.28
CA PRO A 79 24.19 32.42 9.03
C PRO A 79 24.00 32.75 7.54
N GLY A 80 23.12 33.70 7.22
CA GLY A 80 22.72 34.04 5.84
C GLY A 80 21.26 33.79 5.43
N LEU A 81 20.37 33.27 6.29
CA LEU A 81 18.93 33.08 5.99
C LEU A 81 18.03 33.97 6.87
N THR A 82 18.35 35.25 6.97
CA THR A 82 17.61 36.17 7.87
C THR A 82 16.59 37.04 7.16
N THR A 83 16.58 37.07 5.82
CA THR A 83 15.67 37.94 5.06
C THR A 83 14.74 37.14 4.13
N PRO A 84 13.51 37.64 3.88
CA PRO A 84 12.63 37.07 2.86
C PRO A 84 13.27 36.97 1.47
N THR A 85 14.22 37.87 1.18
CA THR A 85 15.02 37.88 -0.04
C THR A 85 15.97 36.69 -0.13
N ASP A 86 16.56 36.24 0.99
CA ASP A 86 17.42 35.04 0.99
C ASP A 86 16.59 33.77 0.69
N MET A 87 15.34 33.72 1.18
CA MET A 87 14.41 32.63 0.83
C MET A 87 13.97 32.69 -0.64
N GLU A 88 13.73 33.88 -1.19
CA GLU A 88 13.40 34.08 -2.61
C GLU A 88 14.55 33.67 -3.54
N ILE A 89 15.80 33.94 -3.15
CA ILE A 89 17.00 33.51 -3.90
C ILE A 89 17.11 31.99 -3.91
N LEU A 90 16.83 31.31 -2.79
CA LEU A 90 16.91 29.85 -2.69
C LEU A 90 15.72 29.13 -3.34
N LEU A 91 14.55 29.76 -3.35
CA LEU A 91 13.33 29.27 -4.00
C LEU A 91 13.20 29.75 -5.45
N GLY A 92 14.18 30.48 -5.96
CA GLY A 92 14.27 30.87 -7.36
C GLY A 92 14.39 29.62 -8.23
N GLU A 93 13.73 29.65 -9.39
CA GLU A 93 13.65 28.52 -10.34
C GLU A 93 15.03 27.93 -10.66
N ASP A 94 16.01 28.80 -10.91
CA ASP A 94 17.42 28.42 -11.18
C ASP A 94 18.10 27.73 -9.97
N SER A 95 17.77 28.14 -8.75
CA SER A 95 18.34 27.57 -7.51
C SER A 95 17.70 26.22 -7.17
N ILE A 96 16.42 26.04 -7.49
CA ILE A 96 15.72 24.76 -7.30
C ILE A 96 16.25 23.71 -8.27
N GLU A 97 16.53 24.07 -9.52
CA GLU A 97 17.15 23.16 -10.50
C GLU A 97 18.49 22.61 -10.01
N MET A 98 19.34 23.46 -9.41
CA MET A 98 20.60 23.01 -8.79
C MET A 98 20.41 22.10 -7.57
N LEU A 99 19.34 22.29 -6.79
CA LEU A 99 19.03 21.46 -5.61
C LEU A 99 18.44 20.10 -6.00
N GLU A 100 17.73 20.01 -7.11
CA GLU A 100 17.23 18.74 -7.66
C GLU A 100 18.39 17.80 -8.07
N GLU A 101 19.53 18.37 -8.45
CA GLU A 101 20.74 17.64 -8.82
C GLU A 101 21.71 17.37 -7.65
N LEU A 102 21.27 17.48 -6.38
CA LEU A 102 22.12 17.16 -5.22
C LEU A 102 22.71 15.74 -5.26
N GLU A 103 22.00 14.78 -5.83
CA GLU A 103 22.49 13.41 -6.04
C GLU A 103 23.63 13.37 -7.08
N PHE A 104 23.58 14.21 -8.11
CA PHE A 104 24.63 14.33 -9.12
C PHE A 104 25.92 14.91 -8.54
N TYR A 105 25.83 15.95 -7.70
CA TYR A 105 27.01 16.48 -6.98
C TYR A 105 27.60 15.46 -6.00
N SER A 106 26.76 14.70 -5.29
CA SER A 106 27.23 13.63 -4.41
C SER A 106 27.94 12.50 -5.18
N TRP A 107 27.49 12.24 -6.41
CA TRP A 107 28.09 11.25 -7.29
C TRP A 107 29.44 11.72 -7.86
N ILE A 108 29.57 13.00 -8.25
CA ILE A 108 30.85 13.58 -8.68
C ILE A 108 31.87 13.60 -7.53
N ASP A 109 31.46 14.03 -6.34
CA ASP A 109 32.34 14.05 -5.16
C ASP A 109 32.83 12.62 -4.84
N SER A 110 31.93 11.64 -4.92
CA SER A 110 32.29 10.22 -4.79
C SER A 110 33.24 9.73 -5.89
N ALA A 111 33.11 10.24 -7.12
CA ALA A 111 33.94 9.86 -8.27
C ALA A 111 35.32 10.55 -8.28
N ASP A 112 35.43 11.77 -7.74
CA ASP A 112 36.69 12.47 -7.53
C ASP A 112 37.48 11.86 -6.36
N LEU A 113 36.81 11.48 -5.27
CA LEU A 113 37.43 10.78 -4.13
C LEU A 113 37.99 9.40 -4.50
N ASP A 114 37.44 8.74 -5.52
CA ASP A 114 37.93 7.45 -6.04
C ASP A 114 39.07 7.61 -7.08
N ASN A 115 39.28 8.83 -7.60
CA ASN A 115 40.40 9.16 -8.51
C ASN A 115 41.62 9.77 -7.80
N ASP A 116 41.50 10.21 -6.54
CA ASP A 116 42.62 10.68 -5.69
C ASP A 116 43.21 9.56 -4.80
N VAL A 117 42.99 8.30 -5.19
CA VAL A 117 43.72 7.13 -4.69
C VAL A 117 44.58 6.53 -5.80
N GLY A 118 45.56 7.31 -6.26
CA GLY A 118 46.64 6.90 -7.16
C GLY A 118 48.00 7.37 -6.67
#